data_AF-A0A3A8IB16-F1
#
_entry.id   AF-A0A3A8IB16-F1
#
_cell.length_a   1.000
_cell.length_b   1.000
_cell.length_c   1.000
_cell.angle_alpha   90.00
_cell.angle_beta   90.00
_cell.angle_gamma   90.00
#
_symmetry.space_group_name_H-M   'P 1'
#
loop_
_entity.id
_entity.type
_entity.pdbx_description
1 polymer ?
#
loop_
_entity_poly.entity_id
_entity_poly.type
_entity_poly.pdbx_seq_one_letter_code
_entity_poly.pdbx_strand_id
1 'polypeptide(L)'
;MFSVIEQAPIVSEAVANVFRAIAPGDVQLFPVSIEGEAEPYFVVNATRMIDCIDEARCREVHHRPQDSFPEYEGEYRWIYGLRIDPSKVGGAHVLRPRKFKTAFIVSEEIKSALEEVGNLGVSFERVTGPRDTSPE
;
A
#
# COMPACT_ATOMS: atom_id res chain seq x y z
N MET A 1 -13.97 10.97 -11.67
CA MET A 1 -14.38 9.83 -10.82
C MET A 1 -13.14 9.00 -10.53
N PHE A 2 -12.60 9.07 -9.31
CA PHE A 2 -11.40 8.31 -8.90
C PHE A 2 -11.77 6.86 -8.53
N SER A 3 -12.45 6.16 -9.44
CA SER A 3 -13.04 4.83 -9.22
C SER A 3 -12.02 3.71 -8.97
N VAL A 4 -10.72 4.02 -8.88
CA VAL A 4 -9.64 3.03 -8.78
C VAL A 4 -8.73 3.26 -7.58
N ILE A 5 -9.05 4.24 -6.73
CA ILE A 5 -8.33 4.45 -5.48
C ILE A 5 -9.02 3.63 -4.38
N GLU A 6 -8.91 2.31 -4.46
CA GLU A 6 -9.33 1.44 -3.35
C GLU A 6 -8.40 1.68 -2.17
N GLN A 7 -8.94 2.21 -1.07
CA GLN A 7 -8.21 2.42 0.19
C GLN A 7 -6.93 3.27 0.04
N ALA A 8 -6.98 4.44 -0.61
CA ALA A 8 -5.87 5.39 -0.45
C ALA A 8 -5.81 5.90 0.99
N PRO A 9 -4.60 5.97 1.56
CA PRO A 9 -4.38 6.72 2.78
C PRO A 9 -4.76 8.19 2.58
N ILE A 10 -5.52 8.73 3.53
CA ILE A 10 -5.65 10.17 3.74
C ILE A 10 -4.72 10.52 4.90
N VAL A 11 -3.83 11.47 4.69
CA VAL A 11 -2.72 11.73 5.61
C VAL A 11 -2.62 13.22 5.93
N SER A 12 -2.06 13.53 7.10
CA SER A 12 -1.70 14.89 7.47
C SER A 12 -0.56 15.43 6.61
N GLU A 13 -0.33 16.74 6.66
CA GLU A 13 0.79 17.37 5.96
C GLU A 13 2.16 16.81 6.38
N ALA A 14 2.36 16.51 7.66
CA ALA A 14 3.62 15.93 8.16
C ALA A 14 3.94 14.58 7.48
N VAL A 15 2.94 13.72 7.33
CA VAL A 15 3.09 12.44 6.61
C VAL A 15 3.25 12.66 5.11
N ALA A 16 2.49 13.59 4.53
CA ALA A 16 2.64 13.94 3.11
C ALA A 16 4.07 14.42 2.79
N ASN A 17 4.72 15.14 3.71
CA ASN A 17 6.10 15.59 3.58
C ASN A 17 7.11 14.45 3.53
N VAL A 18 6.88 13.35 4.27
CA VAL A 18 7.72 12.14 4.19
C VAL A 18 7.74 11.60 2.76
N PHE A 19 6.57 11.40 2.16
CA PHE A 19 6.48 10.89 0.79
C PHE A 19 7.08 11.87 -0.23
N ARG A 20 6.88 13.17 -0.03
CA ARG A 20 7.45 14.21 -0.91
C ARG A 20 8.98 14.24 -0.86
N ALA A 21 9.57 13.98 0.31
CA ALA A 21 11.01 14.00 0.49
C ALA A 21 11.68 12.74 -0.07
N ILE A 22 11.12 11.56 0.20
CA ILE A 22 11.78 10.28 -0.06
C ILE A 22 11.35 9.68 -1.40
N ALA A 23 10.07 9.78 -1.76
CA ALA A 23 9.50 9.06 -2.90
C ALA A 23 8.63 9.95 -3.82
N PRO A 24 9.07 11.15 -4.22
CA PRO A 24 8.25 12.06 -5.02
C PRO A 24 7.88 11.51 -6.40
N GLY A 25 8.63 10.54 -6.92
CA GLY A 25 8.34 9.86 -8.20
C GLY A 25 7.34 8.70 -8.09
N ASP A 26 7.11 8.18 -6.89
CA ASP A 26 6.27 7.00 -6.66
C ASP A 26 4.89 7.36 -6.09
N VAL A 27 4.65 8.64 -5.76
CA VAL A 27 3.36 9.12 -5.25
C VAL A 27 2.85 10.35 -5.98
N GLN A 28 1.53 10.50 -5.98
CA GLN A 28 0.83 11.77 -6.17
C GLN A 28 0.13 12.13 -4.86
N LEU A 29 0.25 13.39 -4.45
CA LEU A 29 -0.38 13.93 -3.25
C LEU A 29 -1.47 14.92 -3.67
N PHE A 30 -2.72 14.59 -3.41
CA PHE A 30 -3.85 15.44 -3.75
C PHE A 30 -4.35 16.14 -2.49
N PRO A 31 -4.29 17.48 -2.40
CA PRO A 31 -4.80 18.21 -1.25
C PRO A 31 -6.31 18.05 -1.16
N VAL A 32 -6.80 17.83 0.06
CA VAL A 32 -8.21 17.70 0.38
C VAL A 32 -8.53 18.45 1.68
N SER A 33 -9.78 18.91 1.79
CA SER A 33 -10.32 19.48 3.02
C SER A 33 -11.21 18.45 3.71
N ILE A 34 -11.07 18.34 5.03
CA ILE A 34 -11.92 17.48 5.87
C ILE A 34 -12.81 18.41 6.71
N GLU A 35 -14.11 18.16 6.70
CA GLU A 35 -15.03 18.95 7.52
C GLU A 35 -14.71 18.80 9.01
N GLY A 36 -14.60 19.93 9.71
CA GLY A 36 -14.23 19.96 11.13
C GLY A 36 -12.73 20.03 11.42
N GLU A 37 -11.88 19.87 10.40
CA GLU A 37 -10.43 19.97 10.52
C GLU A 37 -9.92 21.26 9.88
N ALA A 38 -9.10 22.02 10.62
CA ALA A 38 -8.51 23.26 10.10
C ALA A 38 -7.22 23.01 9.29
N GLU A 39 -6.52 21.92 9.57
CA GLU A 39 -5.25 21.57 8.94
C GLU A 39 -5.45 20.91 7.57
N PRO A 40 -4.51 21.08 6.63
CA PRO A 40 -4.59 20.44 5.32
C PRO A 40 -4.32 18.93 5.39
N TYR A 41 -5.12 18.16 4.66
CA TYR A 41 -4.93 16.73 4.47
C TYR A 41 -4.66 16.40 3.01
N PHE A 42 -4.11 15.21 2.77
CA PHE A 42 -3.72 14.77 1.44
C PHE A 42 -4.16 13.32 1.20
N VAL A 43 -4.76 13.07 0.04
CA VAL A 43 -4.89 11.70 -0.48
C VAL A 43 -3.55 11.28 -1.06
N VAL A 44 -3.02 10.15 -0.62
CA VAL A 44 -1.77 9.56 -1.14
C VAL A 44 -2.11 8.50 -2.19
N ASN A 45 -1.80 8.81 -3.44
CA ASN A 45 -1.93 7.86 -4.54
C ASN A 45 -0.56 7.31 -4.93
N ALA A 46 -0.36 6.00 -4.83
CA ALA A 46 0.84 5.35 -5.36
C ALA A 46 0.76 5.26 -6.89
N THR A 47 1.81 5.68 -7.58
CA THR A 47 1.86 5.68 -9.06
C THR A 47 2.40 4.37 -9.62
N ARG A 48 3.08 3.56 -8.79
CA ARG A 48 3.70 2.29 -9.18
C ARG A 48 2.73 1.13 -8.92
N MET A 49 2.22 0.53 -9.98
CA MET A 49 1.48 -0.74 -9.93
C MET A 49 2.36 -1.88 -10.47
N ILE A 50 2.65 -2.87 -9.63
CA ILE A 50 3.64 -3.91 -9.94
C ILE A 50 3.05 -5.30 -9.70
N ASP A 51 3.26 -6.24 -10.63
CA ASP A 51 2.88 -7.65 -10.46
C ASP A 51 3.95 -8.40 -9.65
N CYS A 52 3.99 -8.13 -8.33
CA CYS A 52 5.05 -8.59 -7.44
C CYS A 52 4.61 -9.63 -6.42
N ILE A 53 3.36 -10.10 -6.42
CA ILE A 53 2.88 -11.06 -5.41
C ILE A 53 3.58 -12.41 -5.59
N ASP A 54 4.09 -12.96 -4.49
CA ASP A 54 4.63 -14.33 -4.41
C ASP A 54 3.58 -15.22 -3.75
N GLU A 55 2.64 -15.70 -4.57
CA GLU A 55 1.48 -16.45 -4.11
C GLU A 55 1.88 -17.70 -3.30
N ALA A 56 2.98 -18.36 -3.69
CA ALA A 56 3.48 -19.55 -3.03
C ALA A 56 3.98 -19.30 -1.60
N ARG A 57 4.27 -18.05 -1.23
CA ARG A 57 4.74 -17.65 0.11
C ARG A 57 3.66 -16.96 0.94
N CYS A 58 2.51 -16.62 0.37
CA CYS A 58 1.36 -16.08 1.11
C CYS A 58 0.80 -17.13 2.11
N ARG A 59 0.04 -16.71 3.14
CA ARG A 59 -0.61 -17.68 4.07
C ARG A 59 -1.70 -18.44 3.37
N GLU A 60 -2.55 -17.65 2.73
CA GLU A 60 -3.83 -18.07 2.26
C GLU A 60 -4.25 -17.03 1.23
N VAL A 61 -4.73 -17.52 0.10
CA VAL A 61 -5.03 -16.72 -1.07
C VAL A 61 -6.42 -17.10 -1.53
N HIS A 62 -7.33 -16.14 -1.50
CA HIS A 62 -8.70 -16.30 -1.94
C HIS A 62 -8.81 -15.68 -3.32
N HIS A 63 -9.02 -16.53 -4.32
CA HIS A 63 -9.24 -16.09 -5.69
C HIS A 63 -10.68 -15.62 -5.87
N ARG A 64 -10.89 -14.65 -6.77
CA ARG A 64 -12.24 -14.30 -7.22
C ARG A 64 -12.83 -15.48 -8.01
N PRO A 65 -14.15 -15.74 -7.92
CA PRO A 65 -14.80 -16.74 -8.77
C PRO A 65 -14.61 -16.41 -10.26
N GLN A 66 -14.59 -17.42 -11.11
CA GLN A 66 -14.37 -17.26 -12.56
C GLN A 66 -15.45 -16.40 -13.24
N ASP A 67 -16.68 -16.40 -12.72
CA ASP A 67 -17.81 -15.59 -13.20
C ASP A 67 -17.98 -14.28 -12.40
N SER A 68 -16.90 -13.76 -11.83
CA SER A 68 -16.91 -12.45 -11.15
C SER A 68 -16.97 -11.29 -12.16
N PHE A 69 -17.23 -10.07 -11.68
CA PHE A 69 -17.34 -8.92 -12.57
C PHE A 69 -16.03 -8.72 -13.38
N PRO A 70 -16.11 -8.41 -14.69
CA PRO A 70 -14.93 -8.32 -15.57
C PRO A 70 -13.82 -7.39 -15.08
N GLU A 71 -14.17 -6.32 -14.34
CA GLU A 71 -13.20 -5.38 -13.79
C GLU A 71 -12.27 -5.97 -12.71
N TYR A 72 -12.60 -7.14 -12.15
CA TYR A 72 -11.79 -7.85 -11.16
C TYR A 72 -11.22 -9.17 -11.69
N GLU A 73 -11.30 -9.42 -12.99
CA GLU A 73 -10.79 -10.65 -13.59
C GLU A 73 -9.27 -10.79 -13.36
N GLY A 74 -8.86 -11.92 -12.78
CA GLY A 74 -7.47 -12.18 -12.41
C GLY A 74 -6.97 -11.45 -11.15
N GLU A 75 -7.84 -10.72 -10.45
CA GLU A 75 -7.52 -10.14 -9.14
C GLU A 75 -7.81 -11.10 -7.98
N TYR A 76 -7.07 -10.93 -6.90
CA TYR A 76 -7.31 -11.64 -5.66
C TYR A 76 -8.52 -11.05 -4.94
N ARG A 77 -9.38 -11.92 -4.41
CA ARG A 77 -10.48 -11.51 -3.53
C ARG A 77 -9.93 -11.07 -2.18
N TRP A 78 -9.00 -11.86 -1.63
CA TRP A 78 -8.34 -11.57 -0.35
C TRP A 78 -7.02 -12.34 -0.23
N ILE A 79 -6.08 -11.80 0.53
CA ILE A 79 -4.82 -12.48 0.86
C ILE A 79 -4.56 -12.31 2.35
N TYR A 80 -4.32 -13.41 3.06
CA TYR A 80 -3.80 -13.38 4.43
C TYR A 80 -2.28 -13.55 4.45
N GLY A 81 -1.61 -12.70 5.22
CA GLY A 81 -0.16 -12.66 5.36
C GLY A 81 0.55 -12.55 4.01
N LEU A 82 0.30 -11.44 3.33
CA LEU A 82 0.80 -11.11 1.99
C LEU A 82 2.33 -11.26 1.91
N ARG A 83 2.81 -11.86 0.82
CA ARG A 83 4.22 -11.90 0.48
C ARG A 83 4.45 -11.46 -0.95
N ILE A 84 5.54 -10.72 -1.16
CA ILE A 84 5.97 -10.26 -2.48
C ILE A 84 7.33 -10.86 -2.83
N ASP A 85 7.61 -10.92 -4.12
CA ASP A 85 8.93 -11.18 -4.69
C ASP A 85 9.69 -9.86 -4.80
N PRO A 86 10.70 -9.60 -3.95
CA PRO A 86 11.44 -8.34 -3.96
C PRO A 86 12.23 -8.12 -5.26
N SER A 87 12.53 -9.19 -6.02
CA SER A 87 13.23 -9.04 -7.30
C SER A 87 12.39 -8.31 -8.35
N LYS A 88 11.06 -8.26 -8.16
CA LYS A 88 10.11 -7.64 -9.09
C LYS A 88 9.81 -6.17 -8.78
N VAL A 89 10.13 -5.68 -7.57
CA VAL A 89 9.75 -4.31 -7.15
C VAL A 89 10.67 -3.23 -7.70
N GLY A 90 11.88 -3.60 -8.14
CA GLY A 90 12.90 -2.64 -8.57
C GLY A 90 13.25 -1.66 -7.45
N GLY A 91 13.46 -0.38 -7.81
CA GLY A 91 13.75 0.70 -6.85
C GLY A 91 12.51 1.45 -6.36
N ALA A 92 11.32 0.87 -6.40
CA ALA A 92 10.11 1.55 -5.94
C ALA A 92 10.09 1.63 -4.40
N HIS A 93 9.94 2.83 -3.87
CA HIS A 93 9.77 3.08 -2.44
C HIS A 93 8.32 2.99 -2.00
N VAL A 94 7.37 3.20 -2.92
CA VAL A 94 5.93 3.08 -2.70
C VAL A 94 5.28 2.39 -3.89
N LEU A 95 4.45 1.36 -3.65
CA LEU A 95 3.77 0.63 -4.72
C LEU A 95 2.44 0.02 -4.27
N ARG A 96 1.60 -0.31 -5.24
CA ARG A 96 0.46 -1.24 -5.07
C ARG A 96 0.67 -2.52 -5.89
N PRO A 97 0.37 -3.70 -5.33
CA PRO A 97 0.31 -4.92 -6.12
C PRO A 97 -0.77 -4.86 -7.19
N ARG A 98 -0.43 -5.22 -8.43
CA ARG A 98 -1.35 -5.13 -9.58
C ARG A 98 -2.66 -5.90 -9.39
N LYS A 99 -2.59 -7.08 -8.76
CA LYS A 99 -3.72 -8.01 -8.59
C LYS A 99 -4.37 -7.95 -7.20
N PHE A 100 -3.87 -7.11 -6.30
CA PHE A 100 -4.41 -6.96 -4.94
C PHE A 100 -4.32 -5.49 -4.52
N LYS A 101 -5.23 -4.69 -5.06
CA LYS A 101 -5.19 -3.22 -4.96
C LYS A 101 -5.44 -2.71 -3.54
N THR A 102 -5.98 -3.53 -2.63
CA THR A 102 -6.13 -3.21 -1.21
C THR A 102 -4.79 -2.90 -0.52
N ALA A 103 -3.71 -3.58 -0.88
CA ALA A 103 -2.41 -3.39 -0.23
C ALA A 103 -1.69 -2.11 -0.70
N PHE A 104 -1.15 -1.35 0.26
CA PHE A 104 -0.27 -0.22 0.04
C PHE A 104 1.10 -0.53 0.65
N ILE A 105 2.11 -0.75 -0.19
CA ILE A 105 3.42 -1.24 0.24
C ILE A 105 4.42 -0.10 0.18
N VAL A 106 5.19 0.04 1.26
CA VAL A 106 6.26 1.03 1.39
C VAL A 106 7.59 0.33 1.68
N SER A 107 8.68 0.95 1.25
CA SER A 107 10.04 0.56 1.64
C SER A 107 10.28 0.76 3.14
N GLU A 108 11.30 0.09 3.70
CA GLU A 108 11.69 0.29 5.10
C GLU A 108 12.06 1.76 5.38
N GLU A 109 12.69 2.45 4.43
CA GLU A 109 13.06 3.86 4.57
C GLU A 109 11.83 4.77 4.77
N ILE A 110 10.79 4.58 3.96
CA ILE A 110 9.51 5.28 4.15
C ILE A 110 8.89 4.89 5.48
N LYS A 111 8.85 3.59 5.81
CA LYS A 111 8.30 3.13 7.09
C LYS A 111 8.99 3.81 8.29
N SER A 112 10.32 3.81 8.33
CA SER A 112 11.07 4.44 9.43
C SER A 112 10.76 5.93 9.53
N ALA A 113 10.73 6.65 8.42
CA ALA A 113 10.39 8.07 8.42
C ALA A 113 8.94 8.33 8.87
N LEU A 114 7.99 7.43 8.55
CA LEU A 114 6.61 7.52 9.07
C LEU A 114 6.56 7.26 10.58
N GLU A 115 7.32 6.27 11.08
CA GLU A 115 7.41 5.98 12.51
C GLU A 115 8.01 7.15 13.31
N GLU A 116 8.96 7.90 12.73
CA GLU A 116 9.53 9.12 13.33
C GLU A 116 8.53 10.27 13.47
N VAL A 117 7.54 10.38 12.57
CA VAL A 117 6.46 11.37 12.71
C VAL A 117 5.61 11.09 13.96
N GLY A 118 5.40 9.81 14.28
CA GLY A 118 4.64 9.37 15.45
C GLY A 118 3.12 9.61 15.37
N ASN A 119 2.38 8.97 16.29
CA ASN A 119 0.92 9.13 16.48
C ASN A 119 0.07 8.95 15.20
N LEU A 120 0.46 8.04 14.30
CA LEU A 120 -0.21 7.85 13.01
C LEU A 120 -1.37 6.85 13.03
N GLY A 121 -1.50 6.04 14.09
CA GLY A 121 -2.48 4.94 14.14
C GLY A 121 -2.25 3.85 13.08
N VAL A 122 -1.05 3.77 12.50
CA VAL A 122 -0.70 2.78 11.47
C VAL A 122 -0.07 1.54 12.10
N SER A 123 -0.28 0.40 11.46
CA SER A 123 0.49 -0.83 11.69
C SER A 123 1.18 -1.24 10.40
N PHE A 124 2.38 -1.79 10.51
CA PHE A 124 3.16 -2.28 9.38
C PHE A 124 3.30 -3.80 9.48
N GLU A 125 2.91 -4.49 8.42
CA GLU A 125 3.23 -5.91 8.25
C GLU A 125 4.40 -6.05 7.27
N ARG A 126 5.44 -6.78 7.68
CA ARG A 126 6.54 -7.12 6.78
C ARG A 126 6.06 -8.11 5.72
N VAL A 127 6.20 -7.75 4.44
CA VAL A 127 5.79 -8.56 3.28
C VAL A 127 6.95 -9.22 2.52
N THR A 128 8.18 -9.05 3.01
CA THR A 128 9.41 -9.64 2.47
C THR A 128 10.09 -10.55 3.50
N GLY A 129 10.96 -11.45 3.04
CA GLY A 129 11.68 -12.37 3.91
C GLY A 129 10.82 -13.50 4.50
N PRO A 130 11.41 -14.34 5.37
CA PRO A 130 10.69 -15.41 6.06
C PRO A 130 9.61 -14.82 6.98
N ARG A 131 8.58 -15.62 7.25
CA ARG A 131 7.51 -15.21 8.16
C ARG A 131 8.03 -15.31 9.59
N ASP A 132 7.78 -14.29 10.40
CA ASP A 132 7.91 -14.42 11.83
C ASP A 132 6.86 -15.43 12.30
N THR A 133 7.32 -16.56 12.84
CA THR A 133 6.49 -17.65 13.34
C THR A 133 6.13 -17.48 14.81
N SER A 134 6.38 -16.29 15.39
CA SER A 134 5.97 -16.02 16.76
C SER A 134 4.44 -15.96 16.85
N PRO A 135 3.83 -16.64 17.83
CA PRO A 135 2.41 -16.48 18.11
C PRO A 135 2.15 -15.04 18.57
N GLU A 136 1.12 -14.40 18.00
CA GLU A 136 0.48 -13.19 18.54
C GLU A 136 -0.27 -13.49 19.85
#